data_AF-A0A437PKA2-F1
#
_entry.id   AF-A0A437PKA2-F1
#
_cell.length_a   1.000
_cell.length_b   1.000
_cell.length_c   1.000
_cell.angle_alpha   90.00
_cell.angle_beta   90.00
_cell.angle_gamma   90.00
#
_symmetry.space_group_name_H-M   'P 1'
#
loop_
_entity.id
_entity.type
_entity.pdbx_description
1 polymer ?
#
loop_
_entity_poly.entity_id
_entity_poly.type
_entity_poly.pdbx_seq_one_letter_code
_entity_poly.pdbx_strand_id
1 'polypeptide(L)'
;MGGVSAATAADLKVGAGVLKSFKQRVDKLLTEFEGSDGSSSKVGNQVIQPTSLRGAGTSFPEADGLYQQYNVVHERLTSLSKTLSLQIEAMGIAAHGAEVGYDKLEDEQRRRFWAIQAKIQHDEQAAEREKAGKPAPPRNDKKHAGGGFGL
;
A
#
# COMPACT_ATOMS: atom_id res chain seq x y z
N MET A 1 16.45 7.15 42.20
CA MET A 1 16.04 7.65 40.86
C MET A 1 17.29 7.77 40.01
N GLY A 2 17.48 6.88 39.03
CA GLY A 2 18.66 6.87 38.17
C GLY A 2 18.52 7.93 37.08
N GLY A 3 19.33 8.99 37.16
CA GLY A 3 19.39 10.02 36.13
C GLY A 3 20.06 9.48 34.87
N VAL A 4 19.43 9.68 33.72
CA VAL A 4 20.04 9.43 32.42
C VAL A 4 21.27 10.33 32.32
N SER A 5 22.45 9.74 32.09
CA SER A 5 23.71 10.51 31.96
C SER A 5 23.61 11.51 30.80
N ALA A 6 24.30 12.64 30.91
CA ALA A 6 24.36 13.66 29.85
C ALA A 6 24.82 13.08 28.50
N ALA A 7 25.67 12.05 28.52
CA ALA A 7 26.09 11.31 27.32
C ALA A 7 24.92 10.58 26.66
N THR A 8 24.14 9.80 27.42
CA THR A 8 22.92 9.14 26.94
C THR A 8 21.89 10.13 26.41
N ALA A 9 21.72 11.29 27.05
CA ALA A 9 20.81 12.34 26.57
C ALA A 9 21.29 12.96 25.25
N ALA A 10 22.60 13.14 25.06
CA ALA A 10 23.18 13.59 23.81
C ALA A 10 23.02 12.55 22.69
N ASP A 11 23.29 11.27 22.96
CA ASP A 11 23.10 10.17 22.00
C ASP A 11 21.64 10.03 21.56
N LEU A 12 20.69 10.16 22.50
CA LEU A 12 19.26 10.18 22.18
C LEU A 12 18.88 11.36 21.28
N LYS A 13 19.44 12.54 21.52
CA LYS A 13 19.20 13.73 20.69
C LYS A 13 19.78 13.59 19.30
N VAL A 14 20.97 13.00 19.17
CA VAL A 14 21.59 12.67 17.87
C VAL A 14 20.73 11.62 17.15
N GLY A 15 20.32 10.56 17.84
CA GLY A 15 19.44 9.52 17.30
C GLY A 15 18.12 10.07 16.77
N ALA A 16 17.46 10.96 17.52
CA ALA A 16 16.24 11.62 17.08
C ALA A 16 16.46 12.48 15.81
N GLY A 17 17.56 13.23 15.74
CA GLY A 17 17.91 14.01 14.55
C GLY A 17 18.18 13.15 13.30
N VAL A 18 18.86 12.01 13.48
CA VAL A 18 19.10 11.04 12.41
C VAL A 18 17.79 10.46 11.90
N LEU A 19 16.90 10.09 12.82
CA LEU A 19 15.63 9.46 12.50
C LEU A 19 14.67 10.41 11.79
N LYS A 20 14.64 11.67 12.20
CA LYS A 20 13.95 12.75 11.48
C LYS A 20 14.44 12.90 10.04
N SER A 21 15.76 12.89 9.86
CA SER A 21 16.39 13.01 8.54
C SER A 21 16.09 11.80 7.66
N PHE A 22 16.04 10.61 8.26
CA PHE A 22 15.64 9.38 7.58
C PHE A 22 14.18 9.46 7.09
N LYS A 23 13.24 9.86 7.98
CA LYS A 23 11.84 10.08 7.60
C LYS A 23 11.71 11.02 6.40
N GLN A 24 12.39 12.18 6.43
CA GLN A 24 12.34 13.14 5.33
C GLN A 24 12.78 12.55 3.99
N ARG A 25 13.80 11.68 4.00
CA ARG A 25 14.26 10.98 2.78
C ARG A 25 13.24 9.95 2.30
N VAL A 26 12.60 9.24 3.21
CA VAL A 26 11.54 8.27 2.90
C VAL A 26 10.30 8.96 2.33
N ASP A 27 9.86 10.07 2.93
CA ASP A 27 8.72 10.85 2.46
C ASP A 27 9.00 11.45 1.06
N LYS A 28 10.24 11.91 0.81
CA LYS A 28 10.69 12.36 -0.51
C LYS A 28 10.65 11.22 -1.53
N LEU A 29 11.15 10.03 -1.16
CA LEU A 29 11.11 8.85 -2.03
C LEU A 29 9.67 8.45 -2.37
N LEU A 30 8.76 8.48 -1.40
CA LEU A 30 7.34 8.22 -1.64
C LEU A 30 6.76 9.22 -2.64
N THR A 31 7.04 10.51 -2.44
CA THR A 31 6.57 11.58 -3.33
C THR A 31 7.11 11.42 -4.75
N GLU A 32 8.40 11.13 -4.89
CA GLU A 32 9.04 10.88 -6.19
C GLU A 32 8.48 9.62 -6.86
N PHE A 33 8.26 8.55 -6.09
CA PHE A 33 7.67 7.32 -6.59
C PHE A 33 6.23 7.52 -7.09
N GLU A 34 5.38 8.22 -6.32
CA GLU A 34 4.01 8.53 -6.73
C GLU A 34 3.95 9.46 -7.96
N GLY A 35 4.93 10.36 -8.11
CA GLY A 35 5.09 11.20 -9.30
C GLY A 35 5.63 10.45 -10.52
N SER A 36 6.31 9.32 -10.32
CA SER A 36 6.94 8.52 -11.39
C SER A 36 5.93 7.73 -12.21
N ASP A 37 6.28 7.34 -13.43
CA ASP A 37 5.46 6.48 -14.29
C ASP A 37 5.25 5.06 -13.74
N GLY A 38 6.01 4.69 -12.70
CA GLY A 38 5.83 3.46 -11.96
C GLY A 38 4.79 3.53 -10.86
N SER A 39 4.16 4.69 -10.59
CA SER A 39 3.14 4.81 -9.55
C SER A 39 1.92 3.96 -9.86
N SER A 40 1.27 3.43 -8.82
CA SER A 40 0.08 2.57 -9.01
C SER A 40 -1.04 3.29 -9.78
N SER A 41 -1.17 4.60 -9.62
CA SER A 41 -2.12 5.43 -10.36
C SER A 41 -1.76 5.50 -11.85
N LYS A 42 -0.51 5.83 -12.18
CA LYS A 42 -0.08 5.96 -13.58
C LYS A 42 -0.04 4.62 -14.29
N VAL A 43 0.48 3.58 -13.64
CA VAL A 43 0.44 2.21 -14.18
C VAL A 43 -1.01 1.80 -14.37
N GLY A 44 -1.88 1.96 -13.37
CA GLY A 44 -3.29 1.58 -13.47
C GLY A 44 -4.07 2.28 -14.60
N ASN A 45 -3.67 3.50 -14.97
CA ASN A 45 -4.28 4.26 -16.07
C ASN A 45 -3.83 3.80 -17.47
N GLN A 46 -2.80 2.97 -17.59
CA GLN A 46 -2.37 2.39 -18.86
C GLN A 46 -3.33 1.27 -19.27
N VAL A 47 -4.48 1.61 -19.85
CA VAL A 47 -5.48 0.62 -20.26
C VAL A 47 -5.52 0.53 -21.78
N ILE A 48 -5.34 -0.69 -22.32
CA ILE A 48 -5.56 -0.98 -23.73
C ILE A 48 -7.02 -1.39 -23.92
N GLN A 49 -7.68 -0.86 -24.95
CA GLN A 49 -9.02 -1.30 -25.31
C GLN A 49 -8.93 -2.61 -26.12
N PRO A 50 -9.84 -3.60 -25.91
CA PRO A 50 -9.86 -4.82 -26.71
C PRO A 50 -9.95 -4.54 -28.22
N THR A 51 -10.66 -3.47 -28.57
CA THR A 51 -10.83 -2.99 -29.96
C THR A 51 -9.56 -2.38 -30.55
N SER A 52 -8.54 -2.05 -29.75
CA SER A 52 -7.23 -1.61 -30.25
C SER A 52 -6.39 -2.78 -30.77
N LEU A 53 -6.67 -4.00 -30.32
CA LEU A 53 -5.98 -5.22 -30.75
C LEU A 53 -6.77 -5.99 -31.83
N ARG A 54 -8.06 -5.68 -31.98
CA ARG A 54 -8.95 -6.26 -33.00
C ARG A 54 -9.18 -5.27 -34.14
N GLY A 55 -8.94 -5.68 -35.39
CA GLY A 55 -9.35 -4.90 -36.55
C GLY A 55 -10.88 -4.79 -36.64
N ALA A 56 -11.39 -3.69 -37.20
CA ALA A 56 -12.82 -3.49 -37.40
C ALA A 56 -13.41 -4.57 -38.33
N GLY A 57 -13.96 -5.65 -37.75
CA GLY A 57 -14.73 -6.66 -38.48
C GLY A 57 -14.21 -8.09 -38.42
N THR A 58 -13.06 -8.39 -37.78
CA THR A 58 -12.55 -9.76 -37.66
C THR A 58 -12.22 -10.12 -36.21
N SER A 59 -12.85 -11.16 -35.70
CA SER A 59 -12.49 -11.78 -34.42
C SER A 59 -11.18 -12.54 -34.61
N PHE A 60 -10.09 -12.05 -34.03
CA PHE A 60 -8.79 -12.74 -34.00
C PHE A 60 -8.60 -13.32 -32.58
N PRO A 61 -8.80 -14.63 -32.36
CA PRO A 61 -8.71 -15.25 -31.03
C PRO A 61 -7.36 -15.01 -30.34
N GLU A 62 -6.27 -14.89 -31.09
CA GLU A 62 -4.94 -14.63 -30.57
C GLU A 62 -4.78 -13.19 -30.06
N ALA A 63 -5.53 -12.22 -30.61
CA ALA A 63 -5.62 -10.87 -30.03
C ALA A 63 -6.29 -10.90 -28.66
N ASP A 64 -7.22 -11.82 -28.43
CA ASP A 64 -7.85 -12.00 -27.13
C ASP A 64 -6.88 -12.60 -26.12
N GLY A 65 -6.09 -13.59 -26.54
CA GLY A 65 -5.02 -14.14 -25.71
C GLY A 65 -4.00 -13.07 -25.29
N LEU A 66 -3.57 -12.22 -26.24
CA LEU A 66 -2.67 -11.11 -25.94
C LEU A 66 -3.29 -10.09 -25.00
N TYR A 67 -4.57 -9.74 -25.21
CA TYR A 67 -5.31 -8.83 -24.34
C TYR A 67 -5.41 -9.36 -22.91
N GLN A 68 -5.73 -10.64 -22.75
CA GLN A 68 -5.79 -11.28 -21.43
C GLN A 68 -4.42 -11.25 -20.74
N GLN A 69 -3.36 -11.61 -21.46
CA GLN A 69 -2.02 -11.62 -20.88
C GLN A 69 -1.54 -10.20 -20.51
N TYR A 70 -1.88 -9.19 -21.33
CA TYR A 70 -1.63 -7.80 -21.00
C TYR A 70 -2.31 -7.40 -19.69
N ASN A 71 -3.60 -7.71 -19.53
CA ASN A 71 -4.33 -7.38 -18.30
C ASN A 71 -3.72 -8.06 -17.07
N VAL A 72 -3.30 -9.33 -17.18
CA VAL A 72 -2.62 -10.03 -16.08
C VAL A 72 -1.33 -9.32 -15.66
N VAL A 73 -0.50 -8.90 -16.63
CA VAL A 73 0.74 -8.17 -16.34
C VAL A 73 0.44 -6.80 -15.75
N HIS A 74 -0.53 -6.09 -16.32
CA HIS A 74 -0.97 -4.78 -15.87
C HIS A 74 -1.48 -4.78 -14.42
N GLU A 75 -2.32 -5.74 -14.06
CA GLU A 75 -2.81 -5.94 -12.69
C GLU A 75 -1.66 -6.23 -11.72
N ARG A 76 -0.73 -7.11 -12.12
CA ARG A 76 0.44 -7.45 -11.30
C ARG A 76 1.35 -6.25 -11.06
N LEU A 77 1.66 -5.48 -12.11
CA LEU A 77 2.48 -4.27 -11.98
C LEU A 77 1.79 -3.22 -11.12
N THR A 78 0.48 -2.99 -11.32
CA THR A 78 -0.30 -2.05 -10.50
C THR A 78 -0.29 -2.45 -9.03
N SER A 79 -0.49 -3.75 -8.74
CA SER A 79 -0.45 -4.30 -7.38
C SER A 79 0.92 -4.17 -6.72
N LEU A 80 1.99 -4.47 -7.47
CA LEU A 80 3.37 -4.33 -7.02
C LEU A 80 3.67 -2.86 -6.67
N SER A 81 3.38 -1.94 -7.57
CA SER A 81 3.60 -0.50 -7.36
C SER A 81 2.85 -0.01 -6.13
N LYS A 82 1.58 -0.42 -5.96
CA LYS A 82 0.77 -0.07 -4.80
C LYS A 82 1.38 -0.60 -3.49
N THR A 83 1.88 -1.84 -3.50
CA THR A 83 2.52 -2.46 -2.33
C THR A 83 3.79 -1.71 -1.95
N LEU A 84 4.59 -1.31 -2.94
CA LEU A 84 5.81 -0.53 -2.71
C LEU A 84 5.51 0.83 -2.06
N SER A 85 4.52 1.58 -2.56
CA SER A 85 4.09 2.84 -1.92
C SER A 85 3.73 2.65 -0.44
N LEU A 86 2.95 1.60 -0.15
CA LEU A 86 2.52 1.29 1.21
C LEU A 86 3.69 0.95 2.13
N GLN A 87 4.69 0.20 1.63
CA GLN A 87 5.90 -0.12 2.40
C GLN A 87 6.73 1.13 2.70
N ILE A 88 6.89 2.04 1.73
CA ILE A 88 7.61 3.31 1.93
C ILE A 88 6.89 4.18 2.96
N GLU A 89 5.55 4.29 2.86
CA GLU A 89 4.73 5.01 3.83
C GLU A 89 4.86 4.42 5.25
N ALA A 90 4.80 3.09 5.38
CA ALA A 90 4.96 2.41 6.66
C ALA A 90 6.34 2.67 7.29
N MET A 91 7.42 2.69 6.49
CA MET A 91 8.76 3.03 6.96
C MET A 91 8.84 4.46 7.49
N GLY A 92 8.19 5.42 6.82
CA GLY A 92 8.13 6.82 7.26
C GLY A 92 7.40 6.99 8.60
N ILE A 93 6.29 6.27 8.78
CA ILE A 93 5.53 6.28 10.04
C ILE A 93 6.33 5.60 11.16
N ALA A 94 6.96 4.45 10.90
CA ALA A 94 7.76 3.74 11.90
C ALA A 94 8.95 4.59 12.36
N ALA A 95 9.63 5.27 11.42
CA ALA A 95 10.69 6.22 11.75
C ALA A 95 10.17 7.36 12.62
N HIS A 96 9.02 7.93 12.28
CA HIS A 96 8.43 8.97 13.10
C HIS A 96 8.08 8.49 14.52
N GLY A 97 7.46 7.32 14.63
CA GLY A 97 7.08 6.73 15.92
C GLY A 97 8.27 6.45 16.83
N ALA A 98 9.42 6.09 16.28
CA ALA A 98 10.65 5.91 17.04
C ALA A 98 11.32 7.25 17.46
N GLU A 99 11.01 8.38 16.78
CA GLU A 99 11.56 9.71 17.12
C GLU A 99 10.79 10.36 18.27
N VAL A 100 9.45 10.38 18.18
CA VAL A 100 8.58 11.09 19.13
C VAL A 100 7.96 10.18 20.20
N GLY A 101 8.11 8.86 20.04
CA GLY A 101 7.44 7.84 20.85
C GLY A 101 6.05 7.54 20.31
N TYR A 102 5.69 6.25 20.25
CA TYR A 102 4.41 5.79 19.69
C TYR A 102 3.19 6.38 20.41
N ASP A 103 3.30 6.74 21.69
CA ASP A 103 2.24 7.39 22.47
C ASP A 103 1.94 8.82 22.01
N LYS A 104 2.91 9.50 21.38
CA LYS A 104 2.79 10.87 20.88
C LYS A 104 2.55 10.97 19.37
N LEU A 105 2.45 9.83 18.67
CA LEU A 105 1.96 9.85 17.29
C LEU A 105 0.55 10.43 17.26
N GLU A 106 0.29 11.32 16.30
CA GLU A 106 -1.07 11.79 16.04
C GLU A 106 -1.97 10.57 15.76
N ASP A 107 -3.19 10.58 16.29
CA ASP A 107 -4.09 9.42 16.17
C ASP A 107 -4.33 9.00 14.72
N GLU A 108 -4.28 9.95 13.78
CA GLU A 108 -4.38 9.69 12.34
C GLU A 108 -3.21 8.85 11.81
N GLN A 109 -1.97 9.14 12.22
CA GLN A 109 -0.80 8.39 11.78
C GLN A 109 -0.81 6.96 12.34
N ARG A 110 -1.28 6.78 13.59
CA ARG A 110 -1.49 5.45 14.16
C ARG A 110 -2.55 4.67 13.37
N ARG A 111 -3.71 5.28 13.12
CA ARG A 111 -4.77 4.67 12.28
C ARG A 111 -4.23 4.29 10.91
N ARG A 112 -3.47 5.18 10.27
CA ARG A 112 -2.92 4.97 8.94
C ARG A 112 -1.91 3.81 8.92
N PHE A 113 -1.02 3.72 9.90
CA PHE A 113 -0.09 2.61 10.03
C PHE A 113 -0.81 1.26 10.12
N TRP A 114 -1.82 1.15 10.98
CA TRP A 114 -2.61 -0.08 11.12
C TRP A 114 -3.39 -0.41 9.86
N ALA A 115 -3.95 0.60 9.18
CA ALA A 115 -4.62 0.41 7.91
C ALA A 115 -3.66 -0.11 6.81
N ILE A 116 -2.43 0.41 6.76
CA ILE A 116 -1.38 -0.07 5.85
C ILE A 116 -1.02 -1.53 6.15
N GLN A 117 -0.78 -1.86 7.42
CA GLN A 117 -0.45 -3.23 7.85
C GLN A 117 -1.55 -4.22 7.48
N ALA A 118 -2.81 -3.89 7.78
CA ALA A 118 -3.95 -4.72 7.42
C ALA A 118 -4.07 -4.92 5.90
N LYS A 119 -3.77 -3.88 5.12
CA LYS A 119 -3.81 -3.92 3.65
C LYS A 119 -2.70 -4.78 3.06
N ILE A 120 -1.47 -4.67 3.57
CA ILE A 120 -0.34 -5.52 3.15
C ILE A 120 -0.65 -6.99 3.44
N GLN A 121 -1.09 -7.31 4.66
CA GLN A 121 -1.46 -8.68 5.02
C GLN A 121 -2.58 -9.25 4.15
N HIS A 122 -3.60 -8.43 3.85
CA HIS A 122 -4.67 -8.84 2.95
C HIS A 122 -4.15 -9.17 1.54
N ASP A 123 -3.29 -8.31 0.99
CA ASP A 123 -2.77 -8.46 -0.37
C ASP A 123 -1.80 -9.67 -0.45
N GLU A 124 -1.02 -9.94 0.60
CA GLU A 124 -0.19 -11.17 0.73
C GLU A 124 -1.05 -12.44 0.77
N GLN A 125 -2.09 -12.45 1.60
CA GLN A 125 -3.02 -13.59 1.69
C GLN A 125 -3.76 -13.84 0.36
N ALA A 126 -4.11 -12.78 -0.36
CA ALA A 126 -4.73 -12.90 -1.69
C ALA A 126 -3.76 -13.55 -2.69
N ALA A 127 -2.49 -13.12 -2.70
CA ALA A 127 -1.46 -13.68 -3.57
C ALA A 127 -1.16 -15.15 -3.24
N GLU A 128 -1.13 -15.53 -1.95
CA GLU A 128 -0.98 -16.93 -1.53
C GLU A 128 -2.15 -17.81 -1.98
N ARG A 129 -3.38 -17.28 -1.94
CA ARG A 129 -4.59 -18.00 -2.38
C ARG A 129 -4.63 -18.18 -3.88
N GLU A 130 -4.20 -17.17 -4.65
CA GLU A 130 -4.05 -17.28 -6.11
C GLU A 130 -3.06 -18.40 -6.46
N LYS A 131 -1.89 -18.44 -5.78
CA LYS A 131 -0.91 -19.52 -5.93
C LYS A 131 -1.44 -20.89 -5.53
N ALA A 132 -2.33 -20.96 -4.54
CA ALA A 132 -2.93 -22.20 -4.04
C ALA A 132 -4.21 -22.62 -4.79
N GLY A 133 -4.68 -21.85 -5.78
CA GLY A 133 -5.91 -22.13 -6.54
C GLY A 133 -7.20 -22.09 -5.71
N LYS A 134 -7.23 -21.35 -4.59
CA LYS A 134 -8.39 -21.32 -3.66
C LYS A 134 -9.23 -20.05 -3.86
N PRO A 135 -10.57 -20.16 -3.99
CA PRO A 135 -11.44 -18.99 -4.16
C PRO A 135 -11.51 -18.12 -2.90
N ALA A 136 -11.68 -16.80 -3.08
CA ALA A 136 -11.75 -15.83 -2.00
C ALA A 136 -13.04 -15.98 -1.16
N PRO A 137 -12.98 -15.80 0.17
CA PRO A 137 -14.16 -15.75 1.01
C PRO A 137 -14.96 -14.46 0.73
N PRO A 138 -16.30 -14.50 0.84
CA PRO A 138 -17.14 -13.34 0.61
C PRO A 138 -16.84 -12.23 1.64
N ARG A 139 -16.70 -11.00 1.16
CA ARG A 139 -16.67 -9.80 1.99
C ARG A 139 -18.00 -9.69 2.74
N ASN A 140 -17.96 -9.85 4.05
CA ASN A 140 -19.17 -9.81 4.88
C ASN A 140 -19.45 -8.37 5.34
N ASP A 141 -19.79 -7.50 4.38
CA ASP A 141 -20.05 -6.07 4.63
C ASP A 141 -21.51 -5.79 5.09
N LYS A 142 -22.23 -6.78 5.62
CA LYS A 142 -23.61 -6.59 6.08
C LYS A 142 -23.96 -7.35 7.35
N LYS A 143 -23.44 -6.90 8.50
CA LYS A 143 -24.12 -7.07 9.79
C LYS A 143 -23.78 -5.93 10.76
N HIS A 144 -24.37 -4.76 10.54
CA HIS A 144 -24.79 -3.85 11.61
C HIS A 144 -25.84 -2.88 11.06
N ALA A 145 -27.09 -3.34 11.04
CA ALA A 145 -28.27 -2.49 11.14
C ALA A 145 -29.23 -3.20 12.10
N GLY A 146 -29.01 -2.97 13.40
CA GLY A 146 -30.02 -3.24 14.41
C GLY A 146 -31.02 -2.09 14.47
N GLY A 147 -32.18 -2.36 15.07
CA GLY A 147 -33.14 -1.34 15.48
C GLY A 147 -34.44 -1.42 14.68
N GLY A 148 -35.48 -1.97 15.31
CA GLY A 148 -36.77 -2.19 14.70
C GLY A 148 -37.65 -0.95 14.56
N PHE A 149 -38.73 -1.15 13.80
CA PHE A 149 -40.05 -0.52 13.86
C PHE A 149 -40.97 -1.65 13.34
N GLY A 150 -41.98 -2.15 14.03
CA GLY A 150 -43.00 -1.42 14.75
C GLY A 150 -44.16 -1.15 13.79
N LEU A 151 -45.03 -2.15 13.61
CA LEU A 151 -46.50 -2.12 13.42
C LEU A 151 -46.99 -3.52 12.99
#